data_AF-A0A9R0SS70-F1
#
_entry.id   AF-A0A9R0SS70-F1
#
_cell.length_a   1.000
_cell.length_b   1.000
_cell.length_c   1.000
_cell.angle_alpha   90.00
_cell.angle_beta   90.00
_cell.angle_gamma   90.00
#
_symmetry.space_group_name_H-M   'P 1'
#
loop_
_entity.id
_entity.type
_entity.pdbx_description
1 polymer ?
#
loop_
_entity_poly.entity_id
_entity_poly.type
_entity_poly.pdbx_seq_one_letter_code
_entity_poly.pdbx_strand_id
1 'polypeptide(L)'
;MLPWIFSRKGASGFSWASTADQVTAGISASGLTAIVTGASSGIGAETARVLAARGAHVVMAVRNLAAADAVRQAVLAESPAASLELMELDLSSLASVRKFADDFAATGLPLNILV
;
A
#
# COMPACT_ATOMS: atom_id res chain seq x y z
N MET A 1 -16.73 31.38 -8.41
CA MET A 1 -15.35 31.60 -8.90
C MET A 1 -14.40 31.60 -7.69
N LEU A 2 -13.94 30.42 -7.26
CA LEU A 2 -12.87 30.27 -6.23
C LEU A 2 -11.88 29.09 -6.51
N PRO A 3 -11.49 28.73 -7.77
CA PRO A 3 -10.62 27.57 -7.98
C PRO A 3 -9.16 27.77 -7.52
N TRP A 4 -8.72 29.02 -7.31
CA TRP A 4 -7.30 29.33 -7.15
C TRP A 4 -6.72 28.91 -5.78
N ILE A 5 -7.52 28.91 -4.70
CA ILE A 5 -7.04 28.58 -3.34
C ILE A 5 -6.79 27.07 -3.26
N PHE A 6 -7.63 26.32 -3.97
CA PHE A 6 -7.63 24.88 -4.01
C PHE A 6 -6.54 24.28 -4.92
N SER A 7 -6.01 25.06 -5.85
CA SER A 7 -4.98 24.60 -6.81
C SER A 7 -3.57 25.11 -6.50
N ARG A 8 -3.38 25.79 -5.37
CA ARG A 8 -2.08 26.37 -5.01
C ARG A 8 -1.10 25.26 -4.63
N LYS A 9 -0.14 24.99 -5.52
CA LYS A 9 0.94 24.03 -5.31
C LYS A 9 1.92 24.55 -4.26
N GLY A 10 2.35 23.67 -3.35
CA GLY A 10 3.39 23.95 -2.37
C GLY A 10 4.80 23.83 -2.96
N ALA A 11 5.82 23.90 -2.10
CA ALA A 11 7.23 23.75 -2.52
C ALA A 11 7.54 22.39 -3.16
N SER A 12 6.75 21.35 -2.86
CA SER A 12 6.85 20.03 -3.48
C SER A 12 6.30 19.96 -4.91
N GLY A 13 5.63 21.02 -5.41
CA GLY A 13 4.95 20.99 -6.71
C GLY A 13 3.58 20.30 -6.71
N PHE A 14 3.15 19.76 -5.56
CA PHE A 14 1.84 19.12 -5.37
C PHE A 14 0.91 19.98 -4.50
N SER A 15 -0.39 19.70 -4.55
CA SER A 15 -1.40 20.29 -3.67
C SER A 15 -2.21 19.20 -2.99
N TRP A 16 -3.13 19.57 -2.08
CA TRP A 16 -4.05 18.63 -1.44
C TRP A 16 -4.96 17.90 -2.45
N ALA A 17 -5.15 18.45 -3.65
CA ALA A 17 -5.94 17.86 -4.72
C ALA A 17 -5.12 16.88 -5.59
N SER A 18 -3.81 16.76 -5.36
CA SER A 18 -2.97 15.81 -6.09
C SER A 18 -3.28 14.37 -5.67
N THR A 19 -3.49 13.50 -6.65
CA THR A 19 -3.73 12.07 -6.39
C THR A 19 -2.41 11.35 -6.11
N ALA A 20 -2.48 10.19 -5.45
CA ALA A 20 -1.30 9.36 -5.23
C ALA A 20 -0.64 8.92 -6.56
N ASP A 21 -1.42 8.71 -7.62
CA ASP A 21 -0.88 8.46 -8.96
C ASP A 21 -0.09 9.63 -9.53
N GLN A 22 -0.57 10.87 -9.34
CA GLN A 22 0.15 12.06 -9.81
C GLN A 22 1.44 12.29 -9.02
N VAL A 23 1.40 12.07 -7.71
CA VAL A 23 2.58 12.23 -6.83
C VAL A 23 3.65 11.20 -7.14
N THR A 24 3.26 9.99 -7.54
CA THR A 24 4.18 8.88 -7.83
C THR A 24 4.51 8.72 -9.31
N ALA A 25 4.06 9.63 -10.18
CA ALA A 25 4.29 9.54 -11.60
C ALA A 25 5.80 9.50 -11.93
N GLY A 26 6.21 8.50 -12.70
CA GLY A 26 7.61 8.30 -13.09
C GLY A 26 8.50 7.63 -12.03
N ILE A 27 7.96 7.31 -10.84
CA ILE A 27 8.68 6.56 -9.80
C ILE A 27 8.46 5.06 -10.00
N SER A 28 9.54 4.28 -9.95
CA SER A 28 9.48 2.82 -9.94
C SER A 28 9.83 2.29 -8.55
N ALA A 29 9.06 1.31 -8.08
CA ALA A 29 9.32 0.51 -6.89
C ALA A 29 9.60 -0.96 -7.23
N SER A 30 9.93 -1.24 -8.50
CA SER A 30 10.22 -2.60 -8.97
C SER A 30 11.38 -3.23 -8.19
N GLY A 31 11.20 -4.47 -7.76
CA GLY A 31 12.18 -5.20 -6.95
C GLY A 31 12.20 -4.82 -5.47
N LEU A 32 11.34 -3.88 -5.04
CA LEU A 32 11.14 -3.56 -3.62
C LEU A 32 9.96 -4.35 -3.06
N THR A 33 10.07 -4.71 -1.79
CA THR A 33 8.97 -5.28 -1.01
C THR A 33 8.48 -4.28 0.03
N ALA A 34 7.16 -4.11 0.10
CA ALA A 34 6.50 -3.22 1.02
C ALA A 34 5.49 -3.97 1.90
N ILE A 35 5.50 -3.71 3.20
CA ILE A 35 4.43 -4.10 4.11
C ILE A 35 3.54 -2.88 4.32
N VAL A 36 2.25 -3.02 4.03
CA VAL A 36 1.25 -1.98 4.29
C VAL A 36 0.28 -2.47 5.34
N THR A 37 0.32 -1.86 6.52
CA THR A 37 -0.62 -2.16 7.59
C THR A 37 -1.98 -1.49 7.32
N GLY A 38 -3.07 -2.13 7.75
CA GLY A 38 -4.42 -1.55 7.57
C GLY A 38 -4.85 -1.42 6.10
N ALA A 39 -4.25 -2.20 5.19
CA ALA A 39 -4.51 -2.15 3.75
C ALA A 39 -5.91 -2.61 3.30
N SER A 40 -6.83 -2.90 4.23
CA SER A 40 -8.20 -3.31 3.95
C SER A 40 -9.15 -2.15 3.61
N SER A 41 -8.74 -0.89 3.81
CA SER A 41 -9.56 0.29 3.46
C SER A 41 -8.77 1.60 3.45
N GLY A 42 -9.41 2.68 2.98
CA GLY A 42 -8.93 4.05 3.11
C GLY A 42 -7.53 4.28 2.55
N ILE A 43 -6.69 4.99 3.31
CA ILE A 43 -5.32 5.34 2.89
C ILE A 43 -4.43 4.10 2.73
N GLY A 44 -4.60 3.08 3.57
CA GLY A 44 -3.83 1.84 3.47
C GLY A 44 -4.12 1.09 2.17
N ALA A 45 -5.41 0.98 1.80
CA ALA A 45 -5.81 0.36 0.53
C ALA A 45 -5.23 1.12 -0.68
N GLU A 46 -5.33 2.45 -0.68
CA GLU A 46 -4.78 3.28 -1.75
C GLU A 46 -3.25 3.20 -1.82
N THR A 47 -2.57 3.15 -0.68
CA THR A 47 -1.11 2.99 -0.60
C THR A 47 -0.68 1.64 -1.18
N ALA A 48 -1.37 0.56 -0.83
CA ALA A 48 -1.11 -0.77 -1.38
C ALA A 48 -1.33 -0.80 -2.90
N ARG A 49 -2.44 -0.22 -3.39
CA ARG A 49 -2.76 -0.11 -4.82
C ARG A 49 -1.65 0.61 -5.59
N VAL A 50 -1.22 1.78 -5.12
CA VAL A 50 -0.24 2.61 -5.83
C VAL A 50 1.15 1.98 -5.78
N LEU A 51 1.59 1.44 -4.63
CA LEU A 51 2.87 0.75 -4.54
C LEU A 51 2.92 -0.45 -5.50
N ALA A 52 1.85 -1.25 -5.55
CA ALA A 52 1.76 -2.37 -6.48
C ALA A 52 1.74 -1.90 -7.95
N ALA A 53 1.04 -0.80 -8.25
CA ALA A 53 1.06 -0.17 -9.58
C ALA A 53 2.44 0.40 -9.96
N ARG A 54 3.31 0.70 -9.00
CA ARG A 54 4.72 1.07 -9.22
C ARG A 54 5.67 -0.14 -9.24
N GLY A 55 5.15 -1.35 -9.16
CA GLY A 55 5.90 -2.61 -9.31
C GLY A 55 6.47 -3.18 -8.01
N ALA A 56 6.10 -2.64 -6.85
CA ALA A 56 6.48 -3.25 -5.57
C ALA A 56 5.74 -4.59 -5.38
N HIS A 57 6.40 -5.51 -4.68
CA HIS A 57 5.70 -6.64 -4.04
C HIS A 57 5.09 -6.14 -2.73
N VAL A 58 3.77 -6.16 -2.63
CA VAL A 58 3.05 -5.57 -1.50
C VAL A 58 2.42 -6.66 -0.65
N VAL A 59 2.85 -6.72 0.61
CA VAL A 59 2.23 -7.53 1.66
C VAL A 59 1.19 -6.68 2.39
N MET A 60 -0.08 -6.97 2.17
CA MET A 60 -1.22 -6.33 2.81
C MET A 60 -1.43 -6.95 4.20
N ALA A 61 -0.89 -6.29 5.22
CA ALA A 61 -0.95 -6.75 6.60
C ALA A 61 -2.23 -6.25 7.28
N VAL A 62 -3.19 -7.16 7.50
CA VAL A 62 -4.54 -6.80 7.96
C VAL A 62 -5.11 -7.78 8.97
N ARG A 63 -6.05 -7.33 9.79
CA ARG A 63 -6.79 -8.20 10.71
C ARG A 63 -7.89 -9.01 10.01
N ASN A 64 -8.55 -8.44 9.00
CA ASN A 64 -9.64 -9.09 8.28
C ASN A 64 -9.21 -9.41 6.85
N LEU A 65 -8.77 -10.65 6.62
CA LEU A 65 -8.31 -11.11 5.31
C LEU A 65 -9.39 -11.05 4.23
N ALA A 66 -10.65 -11.32 4.57
CA ALA A 66 -11.75 -11.28 3.59
C ALA A 66 -12.00 -9.85 3.07
N ALA A 67 -11.96 -8.85 3.96
CA ALA A 67 -12.06 -7.44 3.56
C ALA A 67 -10.86 -7.01 2.70
N ALA A 68 -9.65 -7.45 3.02
CA ALA A 68 -8.47 -7.13 2.22
C ALA A 68 -8.44 -7.88 0.88
N ASP A 69 -8.97 -9.10 0.78
CA ASP A 69 -9.04 -9.77 -0.51
C ASP A 69 -9.97 -9.03 -1.47
N ALA A 70 -11.09 -8.46 -1.00
CA ALA A 70 -11.93 -7.61 -1.84
C ALA A 70 -11.15 -6.41 -2.42
N VAL A 71 -10.31 -5.75 -1.62
CA VAL A 71 -9.41 -4.68 -2.09
C VAL A 71 -8.39 -5.25 -3.08
N ARG A 72 -7.75 -6.37 -2.76
CA ARG A 72 -6.76 -7.03 -3.63
C ARG A 72 -7.35 -7.34 -5.00
N GLN A 73 -8.55 -7.92 -5.05
CA GLN A 73 -9.24 -8.24 -6.31
C GLN A 73 -9.55 -6.98 -7.13
N ALA A 74 -9.96 -5.89 -6.48
CA ALA A 74 -10.18 -4.61 -7.16
C ALA A 74 -8.87 -4.08 -7.78
N VAL A 75 -7.75 -4.15 -7.06
CA VAL A 75 -6.44 -3.74 -7.60
C VAL A 75 -6.00 -4.64 -8.75
N LEU A 76 -6.17 -5.96 -8.63
CA LEU A 76 -5.81 -6.92 -9.69
C LEU A 76 -6.68 -6.76 -10.94
N ALA A 77 -7.94 -6.32 -10.80
CA ALA A 77 -8.80 -6.00 -11.94
C ALA A 77 -8.29 -4.78 -12.72
N GLU A 78 -7.71 -3.78 -12.04
CA GLU A 78 -7.09 -2.61 -12.66
C GLU A 78 -5.68 -2.90 -13.19
N SER A 79 -4.92 -3.72 -12.48
CA SER A 79 -3.53 -4.08 -12.79
C SER A 79 -3.30 -5.58 -12.56
N PRO A 80 -3.55 -6.43 -13.58
CA PRO A 80 -3.40 -7.87 -13.45
C PRO A 80 -1.98 -8.36 -13.12
N ALA A 81 -0.97 -7.51 -13.36
CA ALA A 81 0.43 -7.80 -13.05
C ALA A 81 0.86 -7.32 -11.65
N ALA A 82 -0.02 -6.68 -10.89
CA ALA A 82 0.27 -6.24 -9.53
C ALA A 82 0.62 -7.42 -8.63
N SER A 83 1.66 -7.28 -7.80
CA SER A 83 2.10 -8.31 -6.87
C SER A 83 1.61 -8.00 -5.47
N LEU A 84 0.55 -8.70 -5.04
CA LEU A 84 -0.15 -8.48 -3.77
C LEU A 84 -0.33 -9.80 -3.02
N GLU A 85 0.15 -9.83 -1.78
CA GLU A 85 -0.02 -10.93 -0.83
C GLU A 85 -0.80 -10.45 0.40
N LEU A 86 -1.63 -11.30 0.99
CA LEU A 86 -2.35 -11.01 2.23
C LEU A 86 -1.70 -11.75 3.38
N MET A 87 -1.44 -11.05 4.48
CA MET A 87 -0.96 -11.67 5.71
C MET A 87 -1.72 -11.12 6.92
N GLU A 88 -2.07 -12.01 7.85
CA GLU A 88 -2.85 -11.64 9.02
C GLU A 88 -1.99 -10.88 10.03
N LEU A 89 -2.47 -9.70 10.44
CA LEU A 89 -1.83 -8.87 11.47
C LEU A 89 -2.89 -8.14 12.30
N ASP A 90 -2.91 -8.44 13.60
CA ASP A 90 -3.62 -7.66 14.60
C ASP A 90 -2.61 -6.88 15.46
N LEU A 91 -2.48 -5.58 15.17
CA LEU A 91 -1.59 -4.67 15.89
C LEU A 91 -1.97 -4.47 17.37
N SER A 92 -3.17 -4.86 17.79
CA SER A 92 -3.57 -4.84 19.21
C SER A 92 -3.00 -6.02 20.01
N SER A 93 -2.40 -7.02 19.34
CA SER A 93 -1.84 -8.22 19.95
C SER A 93 -0.36 -8.38 19.62
N LEU A 94 0.52 -8.23 20.61
CA LEU A 94 1.96 -8.47 20.43
C LEU A 94 2.29 -9.92 20.02
N ALA A 95 1.43 -10.88 20.36
CA ALA A 95 1.59 -12.26 19.89
C ALA A 95 1.32 -12.35 18.38
N SER A 96 0.30 -11.65 17.88
CA SER A 96 0.03 -11.55 16.44
C SER A 96 1.17 -10.84 15.71
N VAL A 97 1.68 -9.73 16.25
CA VAL A 97 2.83 -9.00 15.68
C VAL A 97 4.06 -9.90 15.55
N ARG A 98 4.39 -10.68 16.60
CA ARG A 98 5.53 -11.62 16.56
C ARG A 98 5.31 -12.71 15.52
N LYS A 99 4.13 -13.33 15.50
CA LYS A 99 3.79 -14.36 14.51
C LYS A 99 3.92 -13.80 13.08
N PHE A 100 3.36 -12.63 12.81
CA PHE A 100 3.47 -11.97 11.51
C PHE A 100 4.93 -11.71 11.12
N ALA A 101 5.76 -11.24 12.06
CA ALA A 101 7.17 -10.99 11.81
C ALA A 101 7.93 -12.28 11.49
N ASP A 102 7.64 -13.37 12.21
CA ASP A 102 8.23 -14.70 11.95
C ASP A 102 7.79 -15.24 10.58
N ASP A 103 6.49 -15.14 10.26
CA ASP A 103 5.93 -15.55 8.97
C ASP A 103 6.54 -14.74 7.82
N PHE A 104 6.64 -13.41 7.96
CA PHE A 104 7.29 -12.54 6.97
C PHE A 104 8.76 -12.90 6.79
N ALA A 105 9.51 -13.07 7.89
CA ALA A 105 10.92 -13.42 7.83
C ALA A 105 11.15 -14.78 7.13
N ALA A 106 10.23 -15.73 7.31
CA ALA A 106 10.28 -17.03 6.67
C ALA A 106 10.11 -16.98 5.13
N THR A 107 9.53 -15.90 4.59
CA THR A 107 9.45 -15.69 3.12
C THR A 107 10.82 -15.47 2.48
N GLY A 108 11.82 -15.02 3.26
CA GLY A 108 13.13 -14.62 2.76
C GLY A 108 13.12 -13.31 1.95
N LEU A 109 11.99 -12.60 1.89
CA LEU A 109 11.88 -11.31 1.22
C LEU A 109 12.54 -10.20 2.06
N PRO A 110 13.24 -9.23 1.44
CA PRO A 110 13.72 -8.07 2.16
C PRO A 110 12.54 -7.17 2.57
N LEU A 111 12.63 -6.48 3.71
CA LEU A 111 11.70 -5.38 4.01
C LEU A 111 12.31 -4.05 3.57
N ASN A 112 11.77 -3.42 2.53
CA ASN A 112 12.25 -2.11 2.06
C ASN A 112 11.38 -0.95 2.55
N ILE A 113 10.07 -1.16 2.65
CA ILE A 113 9.09 -0.12 3.00
C ILE A 113 8.13 -0.70 4.04
N LEU A 114 7.89 0.03 5.13
CA LEU A 114 6.87 -0.28 6.13
C LEU A 114 5.95 0.93 6.28
N VAL A 115 4.65 0.74 6.08
CA VAL A 115 3.61 1.77 6.19
C VAL A 115 2.64 1.44 7.32
#